data_AF-A0A5E6NWT8-F1
#
_entry.id   AF-A0A5E6NWT8-F1
#
_cell.length_a   1.000
_cell.length_b   1.000
_cell.length_c   1.000
_cell.angle_alpha   90.00
_cell.angle_beta   90.00
_cell.angle_gamma   90.00
#
_symmetry.space_group_name_H-M   'P 1'
#
loop_
_entity.id
_entity.type
_entity.pdbx_description
1 polymer ?
#
loop_
_entity_poly.entity_id
_entity_poly.type
_entity_poly.pdbx_seq_one_letter_code
_entity_poly.pdbx_strand_id
1 'polypeptide(L)' 'MYQSVMDNIVGQDIFIACAAVSDYSIKNIAKNKIKKSEKTLILELTPTKDILQEVCKLTKKPVCIGFAAETQNLTE' A
#
# COMPACT_ATOMS: atom_id res chain seq x y z
N MET A 1 -4.73 -2.29 -6.20
CA MET A 1 -5.33 -1.46 -5.14
C MET A 1 -5.26 0.03 -5.47
N TYR A 2 -4.07 0.64 -5.60
CA TYR A 2 -3.91 2.08 -5.91
C TYR A 2 -4.83 2.55 -7.04
N GLN A 3 -4.74 1.90 -8.22
CA GLN A 3 -5.54 2.28 -9.39
C GLN A 3 -7.05 2.26 -9.10
N SER A 4 -7.53 1.15 -8.52
CA SER A 4 -8.94 0.99 -8.14
C SER A 4 -9.44 2.07 -7.19
N VAL A 5 -8.60 2.53 -6.24
CA VAL A 5 -8.97 3.63 -5.36
C VAL A 5 -9.09 4.93 -6.15
N MET A 6 -8.06 5.28 -6.93
CA MET A 6 -8.05 6.54 -7.69
C MET A 6 -9.19 6.63 -8.71
N ASP A 7 -9.59 5.51 -9.30
CA ASP A 7 -10.68 5.46 -10.27
C ASP A 7 -12.07 5.67 -9.63
N ASN A 8 -12.21 5.39 -8.33
CA ASN A 8 -13.52 5.37 -7.65
C ASN A 8 -13.68 6.43 -6.55
N ILE A 9 -12.60 7.12 -6.16
CA ILE A 9 -12.59 8.05 -5.02
C ILE A 9 -13.35 9.36 -5.29
N VAL A 10 -13.51 9.74 -6.57
CA VAL A 10 -14.19 10.98 -6.94
C VAL A 10 -15.68 10.87 -6.60
N GLY A 11 -16.18 11.86 -5.85
CA GLY A 11 -17.59 11.93 -5.44
C GLY A 11 -17.92 11.11 -4.19
N GLN A 12 -16.96 10.44 -3.57
CA GLN A 12 -17.16 9.80 -2.27
C GLN A 12 -17.10 10.84 -1.15
N ASP A 13 -17.92 10.64 -0.12
CA ASP A 13 -17.91 11.48 1.08
C ASP A 13 -16.88 10.99 2.13
N ILE A 14 -16.67 9.67 2.20
CA ILE A 14 -15.82 9.01 3.20
C ILE A 14 -14.91 7.98 2.53
N PHE A 15 -13.64 7.96 2.91
CA PHE A 15 -12.66 6.94 2.55
C PHE A 15 -12.06 6.29 3.79
N ILE A 16 -12.25 4.98 3.92
CA ILE A 16 -11.76 4.18 5.05
C ILE A 16 -10.62 3.28 4.57
N ALA A 17 -9.39 3.64 4.89
CA ALA A 17 -8.18 2.92 4.49
C ALA A 17 -7.85 1.80 5.48
N CYS A 18 -8.68 0.75 5.53
CA CYS A 18 -8.52 -0.37 6.46
C CYS A 18 -7.66 -1.52 5.92
N ALA A 19 -7.35 -1.54 4.62
CA ALA A 19 -6.54 -2.60 4.03
C ALA A 19 -5.09 -2.51 4.50
N ALA A 20 -4.50 -3.64 4.87
CA ALA A 20 -3.06 -3.76 5.16
C ALA A 20 -2.27 -3.75 3.84
N VAL A 21 -2.04 -2.55 3.30
CA VAL A 21 -1.26 -2.37 2.07
C VAL A 21 0.21 -2.64 2.36
N SER A 22 0.87 -3.42 1.51
CA SER A 22 2.31 -3.65 1.64
C SER A 22 3.10 -2.38 1.36
N ASP A 23 4.04 -2.01 2.23
CA ASP A 23 4.90 -0.82 2.07
C ASP A 23 5.92 -0.94 0.92
N TYR A 24 6.18 -2.17 0.48
CA TYR A 24 7.17 -2.49 -0.54
C TYR A 24 6.63 -3.45 -1.59
N SER A 25 7.14 -3.33 -2.81
CA SER A 25 6.88 -4.25 -3.92
C SER A 25 8.18 -4.74 -4.56
N ILE A 26 8.10 -5.84 -5.31
CA ILE A 26 9.26 -6.44 -5.98
C ILE A 26 9.77 -5.50 -7.08
N LYS A 27 11.04 -5.12 -7.00
CA LYS A 27 11.71 -4.29 -8.01
C LYS A 27 11.80 -4.99 -9.36
N ASN A 28 12.18 -6.27 -9.34
CA ASN A 28 12.41 -7.10 -10.52
C ASN A 28 11.45 -8.29 -10.54
N ILE A 29 10.25 -8.12 -11.11
CA ILE A 29 9.22 -9.16 -11.12
C ILE A 29 9.62 -10.30 -12.06
N ALA A 30 9.70 -11.53 -11.53
CA ALA A 30 10.00 -12.71 -12.33
C ALA A 30 8.81 -13.09 -13.22
N LYS A 31 9.04 -13.31 -14.52
CA LYS A 31 8.00 -13.75 -15.48
C LYS A 31 7.52 -15.19 -15.23
N ASN A 32 8.35 -16.00 -14.59
CA ASN A 32 8.10 -17.41 -14.31
C ASN A 32 8.36 -17.70 -12.83
N LYS A 33 7.77 -18.79 -12.34
CA LYS A 33 8.03 -19.28 -10.97
C LYS A 33 9.54 -19.45 -10.74
N ILE A 34 10.05 -18.79 -9.71
CA ILE A 34 11.43 -18.96 -9.26
C ILE A 34 11.57 -20.39 -8.72
N LYS A 35 12.38 -21.23 -9.38
CA LYS A 35 12.63 -22.61 -8.94
C LYS A 35 13.52 -22.61 -7.70
N LYS A 36 13.32 -23.58 -6.82
CA LYS A 36 14.22 -23.82 -5.70
C LYS A 36 15.63 -24.10 -6.22
N SER A 37 16.63 -23.54 -5.56
CA SER A 37 18.05 -23.78 -5.85
C SER A 37 18.83 -23.84 -4.54
N GLU A 38 20.07 -24.34 -4.58
CA GLU A 38 20.97 -24.32 -3.42
C GLU A 38 21.53 -22.92 -3.12
N LYS A 39 21.32 -21.95 -4.02
CA LYS A 39 21.74 -20.56 -3.82
C LYS A 39 20.73 -19.78 -2.98
N THR A 40 21.24 -18.83 -2.20
CA THR A 40 20.43 -17.85 -1.46
C THR A 40 19.51 -17.07 -2.40
N LEU A 41 18.22 -16.98 -2.05
CA LEU A 41 17.26 -16.13 -2.75
C LEU A 41 17.36 -14.70 -2.21
N ILE A 42 17.63 -13.74 -3.10
CA ILE A 42 17.63 -12.31 -2.79
C ILE A 42 16.46 -11.67 -3.55
N LEU A 43 15.58 -10.98 -2.83
CA LEU A 43 14.50 -10.19 -3.41
C LEU A 43 14.82 -8.71 -3.21
N GLU A 44 15.04 -7.99 -4.30
CA GLU A 44 15.13 -6.53 -4.26
C GLU A 44 13.73 -5.93 -4.19
N LEU A 45 13.51 -5.10 -3.17
CA LEU A 45 12.24 -4.43 -2.93
C LEU A 45 12.36 -2.93 -3.17
N THR A 46 11.26 -2.30 -3.59
CA THR A 46 11.12 -0.86 -3.75
C THR A 46 9.86 -0.37 -3.04
N PRO A 47 9.88 0.82 -2.41
CA PRO A 47 8.71 1.38 -1.74
C PRO A 47 7.50 1.48 -2.66
N THR A 48 6.31 1.25 -2.12
CA THR A 48 5.04 1.47 -2.83
C THR A 48 4.52 2.89 -2.66
N LYS A 49 3.51 3.25 -3.46
CA LYS A 49 2.78 4.50 -3.26
C LYS A 49 1.88 4.41 -2.03
N ASP A 50 1.91 5.44 -1.19
CA ASP A 50 0.98 5.59 -0.07
C ASP A 50 -0.39 6.06 -0.58
N ILE A 51 -1.35 5.14 -0.61
CA ILE A 51 -2.68 5.39 -1.15
C ILE A 51 -3.46 6.41 -0.29
N LEU A 52 -3.37 6.30 1.04
CA LEU A 52 -4.09 7.19 1.94
C LEU A 52 -3.55 8.62 1.80
N GLN A 53 -2.24 8.78 1.76
CA GLN A 53 -1.61 10.08 1.55
C GLN A 53 -2.02 10.69 0.20
N GLU A 54 -2.03 9.92 -0.88
CA GLU A 54 -2.41 10.41 -2.21
C GLU A 54 -3.88 10.87 -2.26
N VAL A 55 -4.80 10.12 -1.63
CA VAL A 55 -6.21 10.56 -1.50
C VAL A 55 -6.31 11.84 -0.66
N CYS A 56 -5.54 11.94 0.43
CA CYS A 56 -5.50 13.12 1.30
C CYS A 56 -4.96 14.39 0.62
N LYS A 57 -4.26 14.26 -0.51
CA LYS A 57 -3.74 15.39 -1.31
C LYS A 57 -4.72 15.88 -2.37
N LEU A 58 -5.83 15.18 -2.63
CA LEU A 58 -6.83 15.61 -3.61
C LEU A 58 -7.48 16.93 -3.19
N THR A 59 -7.70 17.82 -4.16
CA THR A 59 -8.40 19.10 -3.93
C THR A 59 -9.81 18.90 -3.39
N LYS A 60 -10.52 17.89 -3.91
CA LYS A 60 -11.85 17.47 -3.47
C LYS A 60 -11.74 16.08 -2.84
N LYS A 61 -11.17 16.01 -1.64
CA LYS A 61 -10.99 14.76 -0.91
C LYS A 61 -12.21 14.43 -0.03
N PRO A 62 -12.54 13.15 0.15
CA PRO A 62 -13.46 12.71 1.20
C PRO A 62 -12.84 12.91 2.60
N VAL A 63 -13.66 12.71 3.63
CA VAL A 63 -13.15 12.45 4.97
C VAL A 63 -12.32 11.17 4.94
N CYS A 64 -11.04 11.27 5.31
CA CYS A 64 -10.10 10.15 5.24
C CYS A 64 -9.88 9.56 6.63
N ILE A 65 -10.13 8.26 6.77
CA ILE A 65 -9.95 7.49 8.00
C ILE A 65 -8.85 6.46 7.76
N GLY A 66 -7.72 6.62 8.44
CA GLY A 66 -6.61 5.67 8.43
C GLY A 66 -6.65 4.70 9.59
N PHE A 67 -5.98 3.56 9.42
CA PHE A 67 -5.71 2.60 10.49
C PHE A 67 -4.21 2.43 10.64
N ALA A 68 -3.76 2.37 11.89
CA ALA A 68 -2.39 2.01 12.23
C ALA A 68 -2.46 0.94 13.34
N ALA A 69 -1.65 -0.10 13.18
CA ALA A 69 -1.46 -1.12 14.19
C ALA A 69 0.03 -1.13 14.53
N GLU A 70 0.38 -0.48 15.63
CA GLU A 70 1.77 -0.42 16.11
C GLU A 70 2.05 -1.57 17.07
N THR A 71 3.25 -2.13 16.99
CA THR A 71 3.70 -3.19 17.92
C THR A 71 4.55 -2.64 19.06
N GLN A 72 4.94 -1.37 18.97
CA GLN A 72 5.69 -0.63 19.98
C GLN A 72 4.86 0.59 20.38
N ASN A 73 5.00 1.05 21.64
CA ASN A 73 4.30 2.24 22.16
C ASN A 73 2.75 2.14 22.13
N LEU A 74 2.20 1.00 22.53
CA LEU A 74 0.74 0.77 22.63
C LEU A 74 0.03 1.59 23.73
N THR A 75 0.79 2.26 24.59
CA THR A 75 0.30 3.08 25.70
C THR A 75 0.80 4.51 25.54
N GLU A 76 0.08 5.30 24.76
CA GLU A 76 -0.01 6.77 24.89
C GLU A 76 -1.49 7.17 24.92
#